data_AF-M4DK47-F1
#
_entry.id   AF-M4DK47-F1
#
_cell.length_a   1.000
_cell.length_b   1.000
_cell.length_c   1.000
_cell.angle_alpha   90.00
_cell.angle_beta   90.00
_cell.angle_gamma   90.00
#
_symmetry.space_group_name_H-M   'P 1'
#
loop_
_entity.id
_entity.type
_entity.pdbx_description
1 polymer ?
#
loop_
_entity_poly.entity_id
_entity_poly.type
_entity_poly.pdbx_seq_one_letter_code
_entity_poly.pdbx_strand_id
1 'polypeptide(L)'
;MANHTDEMTYSFEIDNFSQRNTIFTTPIFSTRSCNWFVYVYPMGDTISKNMSLWLKVPDPLLRPLGWSRQTSFRFVVVNPSDVNSSRSFKSIDSIFYKGQPSWGFITDLSLSKLQEGKFLVNDKLKIEVYIGGIAVHGGLDPHVLPEKKKETVCVNGFQVLDSQVKSAKWIFETYPETALYIQPQDPQLKTAYMNILLRILEKLYNSPLEKLTESELSNVSKGLLDLTQAGFKLEWLREKLEKVSVERKKLSGYEAQAKELEKQLKSLELMMCNLKAEIKLKAES
;
A
#
# COMPACT_ATOMS: atom_id res chain seq x y z
N MET A 1 -17.56 9.58 -9.35
CA MET A 1 -17.41 8.65 -8.21
C MET A 1 -15.93 8.58 -7.88
N ALA A 2 -15.54 9.12 -6.73
CA ALA A 2 -14.13 9.16 -6.34
C ALA A 2 -13.65 7.74 -6.05
N ASN A 3 -12.59 7.31 -6.73
CA ASN A 3 -11.81 6.13 -6.35
C ASN A 3 -11.23 6.39 -4.96
N HIS A 4 -11.94 5.97 -3.91
CA HIS A 4 -11.38 5.91 -2.58
C HIS A 4 -10.27 4.85 -2.59
N THR A 5 -9.03 5.30 -2.56
CA THR A 5 -7.86 4.47 -2.36
C THR A 5 -8.04 3.66 -1.07
N ASP A 6 -7.88 2.34 -1.19
CA ASP A 6 -7.96 1.35 -0.13
C ASP A 6 -6.68 1.44 0.73
N GLU A 7 -6.46 2.59 1.38
CA GLU A 7 -5.29 2.82 2.22
C GLU A 7 -5.38 2.03 3.52
N MET A 8 -4.29 1.33 3.84
CA MET A 8 -4.13 0.63 5.11
C MET A 8 -4.34 1.60 6.27
N THR A 9 -5.28 1.27 7.15
CA THR A 9 -5.67 2.12 8.29
C THR A 9 -4.82 1.84 9.52
N TYR A 10 -4.60 0.56 9.81
CA TYR A 10 -3.85 0.11 10.96
C TYR A 10 -3.14 -1.21 10.63
N SER A 11 -1.98 -1.43 11.21
CA SER A 11 -1.33 -2.75 11.18
C SER A 11 -0.70 -3.02 12.52
N PHE A 12 -0.60 -4.29 12.86
CA PHE A 12 0.05 -4.74 14.08
C PHE A 12 0.67 -6.11 13.85
N GLU A 13 1.74 -6.36 14.58
CA GLU A 13 2.40 -7.66 14.65
C GLU A 13 2.11 -8.30 15.99
N ILE A 14 1.94 -9.62 15.97
CA ILE A 14 1.73 -10.44 17.14
C ILE A 14 2.98 -11.27 17.35
N ASP A 15 3.78 -10.89 18.34
CA ASP A 15 4.97 -11.65 18.73
C ASP A 15 4.62 -12.95 19.46
N ASN A 16 5.46 -13.97 19.24
CA ASN A 16 5.34 -15.30 19.83
C ASN A 16 3.96 -15.92 19.58
N PHE A 17 3.43 -15.80 18.36
CA PHE A 17 2.05 -16.14 18.03
C PHE A 17 1.73 -17.60 18.38
N SER A 18 2.65 -18.53 18.14
CA SER A 18 2.47 -19.94 18.47
C SER A 18 2.17 -20.21 19.96
N GLN A 19 2.59 -19.31 20.85
CA GLN A 19 2.40 -19.42 22.30
C GLN A 19 1.14 -18.69 22.79
N ARG A 20 0.47 -17.92 21.93
CA ARG A 20 -0.72 -17.15 22.30
C ARG A 20 -1.93 -18.07 22.38
N ASN A 21 -2.36 -18.39 23.60
CA ASN A 21 -3.54 -19.21 23.87
C ASN A 21 -4.72 -18.40 24.46
N THR A 22 -4.51 -17.13 24.79
CA THR A 22 -5.52 -16.24 25.36
C THR A 22 -5.92 -15.14 24.38
N ILE A 23 -7.15 -14.68 24.55
CA ILE A 23 -7.72 -13.57 23.81
C ILE A 23 -7.00 -12.28 24.23
N PHE A 24 -6.69 -11.41 23.28
CA PHE A 24 -6.15 -10.08 23.59
C PHE A 24 -6.70 -9.01 22.64
N THR A 25 -6.46 -7.77 22.99
CA THR A 25 -6.85 -6.60 22.20
C THR A 25 -5.65 -5.81 21.73
N THR A 26 -5.77 -5.17 20.58
CA THR A 26 -4.83 -4.12 20.18
C THR A 26 -5.00 -2.88 21.06
N PRO A 27 -4.02 -1.97 21.08
CA PRO A 27 -4.28 -0.58 21.46
C PRO A 27 -5.42 0.01 20.63
N ILE A 28 -6.09 1.01 21.19
CA ILE A 28 -7.10 1.79 20.46
C ILE A 28 -6.38 2.60 19.37
N PHE A 29 -6.92 2.55 18.16
CA PHE A 29 -6.51 3.40 17.04
C PHE A 29 -7.72 4.15 16.49
N SER A 30 -7.49 5.34 15.97
CA SER A 30 -8.57 6.20 15.49
C SER A 30 -8.44 6.43 14.00
N THR A 31 -9.56 6.34 13.31
CA THR A 31 -9.67 6.68 11.90
C THR A 31 -11.04 7.27 11.62
N ARG A 32 -11.08 8.30 10.77
CA ARG A 32 -12.29 8.95 10.27
C ARG A 32 -13.25 9.32 11.41
N SER A 33 -12.71 9.92 12.47
CA SER A 33 -13.47 10.38 13.63
C SER A 33 -14.17 9.28 14.45
N CYS A 34 -13.61 8.06 14.45
CA CYS A 34 -14.06 6.98 15.31
C CYS A 34 -12.87 6.20 15.88
N ASN A 35 -12.98 5.80 17.14
CA ASN A 35 -12.02 4.94 17.81
C ASN A 35 -12.36 3.46 17.53
N TRP A 36 -11.33 2.68 17.29
CA TRP A 36 -11.41 1.27 16.97
C TRP A 36 -10.35 0.48 17.72
N PHE A 37 -10.61 -0.79 17.94
CA PHE A 37 -9.58 -1.75 18.32
C PHE A 37 -9.95 -3.13 17.78
N VAL A 38 -8.97 -4.03 17.73
CA VAL A 38 -9.19 -5.41 17.28
C VAL A 38 -9.11 -6.35 18.46
N TYR A 39 -10.12 -7.20 18.61
CA TYR A 39 -10.09 -8.40 19.43
C TYR A 39 -9.53 -9.55 18.60
N VAL A 40 -8.49 -10.20 19.12
CA VAL A 40 -7.84 -11.35 18.49
C VAL A 40 -8.04 -12.57 19.36
N TYR A 41 -8.55 -13.64 18.76
CA TYR A 41 -8.69 -14.97 19.35
C TYR A 41 -7.72 -15.89 18.61
N PRO A 42 -6.47 -16.07 19.08
CA PRO A 42 -5.44 -16.76 18.32
C PRO A 42 -5.76 -18.24 18.03
N MET A 43 -6.42 -18.89 19.00
CA MET A 43 -6.82 -20.31 18.93
C MET A 43 -8.32 -20.49 18.67
N GLY A 44 -9.02 -19.41 18.33
CA GLY A 44 -10.47 -19.40 18.20
C GLY A 44 -11.21 -19.56 19.53
N ASP A 45 -12.35 -20.22 19.51
CA ASP A 45 -13.26 -20.41 20.64
C ASP A 45 -13.69 -21.89 20.76
N THR A 46 -14.74 -22.17 21.53
CA THR A 46 -15.27 -23.53 21.70
C THR A 46 -15.89 -24.11 20.43
N ILE A 47 -16.16 -23.28 19.42
CA ILE A 47 -16.82 -23.66 18.16
C ILE A 47 -15.77 -23.91 17.07
N SER A 48 -14.68 -23.15 17.05
CA SER A 48 -13.63 -23.25 16.04
C SER A 48 -12.25 -23.10 16.64
N LYS A 49 -11.31 -23.97 16.23
CA LYS A 49 -9.88 -23.84 16.56
C LYS A 49 -9.13 -22.85 15.65
N ASN A 50 -9.83 -22.21 14.73
CA ASN A 50 -9.23 -21.23 13.83
C ASN A 50 -9.19 -19.87 14.51
N MET A 51 -8.17 -19.08 14.19
CA MET A 51 -8.06 -17.70 14.67
C MET A 51 -9.33 -16.91 14.32
N SER A 52 -9.79 -16.03 15.20
CA SER A 52 -10.85 -15.06 14.86
C SER A 52 -10.44 -13.63 15.17
N LEU A 53 -10.95 -12.70 14.36
CA LEU A 53 -10.61 -11.28 14.38
C LEU A 53 -11.89 -10.46 14.41
N TRP A 54 -12.00 -9.54 15.37
CA TRP A 54 -13.20 -8.73 15.57
C TRP A 54 -12.83 -7.26 15.70
N LEU A 55 -13.34 -6.42 14.79
CA LEU A 55 -13.26 -4.98 14.89
C LEU A 55 -14.31 -4.51 15.90
N LYS A 56 -13.93 -3.63 16.83
CA LYS A 56 -14.82 -3.18 17.89
C LYS A 56 -14.65 -1.69 18.18
N VAL A 57 -15.74 -1.06 18.59
CA VAL A 57 -15.75 0.32 19.08
C VAL A 57 -15.60 0.33 20.61
N PRO A 58 -14.72 1.16 21.19
CA PRO A 58 -14.57 1.24 22.65
C PRO A 58 -15.77 1.95 23.27
N ASP A 59 -16.08 1.57 24.51
CA ASP A 59 -17.09 2.18 25.40
C ASP A 59 -18.43 2.52 24.72
N PRO A 60 -19.10 1.57 24.05
CA PRO A 60 -20.34 1.81 23.33
C PRO A 60 -21.50 2.30 24.23
N LEU A 61 -21.42 2.05 25.54
CA LEU A 61 -22.43 2.46 26.51
C LEU A 61 -22.36 3.96 26.85
N LEU A 62 -21.21 4.61 26.64
CA LEU A 62 -20.98 6.03 26.90
C LEU A 62 -21.35 6.92 25.68
N ARG A 63 -21.96 6.33 24.64
CA ARG A 63 -22.27 7.03 23.39
C ARG A 63 -23.63 7.76 23.48
N PRO A 64 -23.77 8.91 22.80
CA PRO A 64 -25.04 9.63 22.71
C PRO A 64 -26.16 8.75 22.14
N LEU A 65 -27.41 9.08 22.50
CA LEU A 65 -28.58 8.42 21.91
C LEU A 65 -28.57 8.57 20.38
N GLY A 66 -28.84 7.47 19.66
CA GLY A 66 -28.83 7.46 18.19
C GLY A 66 -27.45 7.39 17.54
N TRP A 67 -26.37 7.22 18.32
CA TRP A 67 -25.04 7.02 17.77
C TRP A 67 -24.94 5.70 17.00
N SER A 68 -24.51 5.77 15.73
CA SER A 68 -24.05 4.60 14.97
C SER A 68 -22.99 4.96 13.94
N ARG A 69 -22.19 3.96 13.56
CA ARG A 69 -21.16 4.07 12.51
C ARG A 69 -21.36 2.93 11.53
N GLN A 70 -21.72 3.24 10.31
CA GLN A 70 -21.82 2.26 9.24
C GLN A 70 -20.52 2.34 8.43
N THR A 71 -19.80 1.23 8.32
CA THR A 71 -18.50 1.19 7.64
C THR A 71 -18.24 -0.14 6.95
N SER A 72 -17.47 -0.09 5.87
CA SER A 72 -16.78 -1.25 5.34
C SER A 72 -15.45 -1.44 6.07
N PHE A 73 -15.01 -2.68 6.24
CA PHE A 73 -13.67 -2.97 6.75
C PHE A 73 -13.13 -4.28 6.19
N ARG A 74 -11.81 -4.44 6.23
CA ARG A 74 -11.13 -5.67 5.81
C ARG A 74 -9.96 -5.96 6.75
N PHE A 75 -9.85 -7.22 7.15
CA PHE A 75 -8.63 -7.76 7.75
C PHE A 75 -7.81 -8.48 6.68
N VAL A 76 -6.50 -8.27 6.68
CA VAL A 76 -5.55 -9.05 5.88
C VAL A 76 -4.56 -9.71 6.82
N VAL A 77 -4.56 -11.04 6.84
CA VAL A 77 -3.51 -11.83 7.48
C VAL A 77 -2.40 -11.98 6.46
N VAL A 78 -1.31 -11.24 6.68
CA VAL A 78 -0.23 -11.09 5.71
C VAL A 78 0.61 -12.35 5.70
N ASN A 79 0.87 -12.88 4.50
CA ASN A 79 1.90 -13.88 4.29
C ASN A 79 3.16 -13.18 3.76
N PRO A 80 4.22 -13.03 4.59
CA PRO A 80 5.42 -12.30 4.17
C PRO A 80 6.23 -13.07 3.13
N SER A 81 6.09 -14.40 3.10
CA SER A 81 6.83 -15.29 2.19
C SER A 81 6.25 -15.28 0.79
N ASP A 82 4.95 -15.05 0.66
CA ASP A 82 4.25 -14.87 -0.61
C ASP A 82 3.03 -13.95 -0.42
N VAL A 83 3.17 -12.70 -0.86
CA VAL A 83 2.13 -11.67 -0.70
C VAL A 83 0.80 -12.12 -1.33
N ASN A 84 0.82 -12.88 -2.43
CA ASN A 84 -0.40 -13.35 -3.10
C ASN A 84 -1.13 -14.43 -2.29
N SER A 85 -0.44 -15.11 -1.39
CA SER A 85 -1.01 -16.10 -0.48
C SER A 85 -1.58 -15.49 0.80
N SER A 86 -1.47 -14.16 1.00
CA SER A 86 -2.13 -13.46 2.11
C SER A 86 -3.65 -13.70 2.10
N ARG A 87 -4.27 -13.73 3.27
CA ARG A 87 -5.72 -14.01 3.40
C ARG A 87 -6.48 -12.76 3.79
N SER A 88 -7.56 -12.48 3.07
CA SER A 88 -8.37 -11.29 3.22
C SER A 88 -9.79 -11.63 3.66
N PHE A 89 -10.28 -10.95 4.70
CA PHE A 89 -11.64 -11.09 5.24
C PHE A 89 -12.31 -9.73 5.23
N LYS A 90 -13.38 -9.56 4.44
CA LYS A 90 -13.98 -8.25 4.14
C LYS A 90 -15.45 -8.20 4.59
N SER A 91 -15.81 -7.12 5.27
CA SER A 91 -17.19 -6.70 5.49
C SER A 91 -17.46 -5.41 4.71
N ILE A 92 -18.61 -5.32 4.05
CA ILE A 92 -18.94 -4.19 3.17
C ILE A 92 -19.87 -3.20 3.87
N ASP A 93 -20.67 -3.65 4.84
CA ASP A 93 -21.73 -2.82 5.41
C ASP A 93 -22.03 -3.13 6.89
N SER A 94 -21.03 -2.94 7.74
CA SER A 94 -21.16 -3.20 9.18
C SER A 94 -21.63 -1.96 9.92
N ILE A 95 -22.78 -2.07 10.58
CA ILE A 95 -23.35 -1.01 11.43
C ILE A 95 -22.96 -1.25 12.88
N PHE A 96 -22.16 -0.34 13.43
CA PHE A 96 -21.72 -0.34 14.81
C PHE A 96 -22.61 0.58 15.63
N TYR A 97 -23.21 0.06 16.70
CA TYR A 97 -24.04 0.82 17.63
C TYR A 97 -24.00 0.19 19.02
N LYS A 98 -24.70 0.77 19.99
CA LYS A 98 -24.68 0.32 21.40
C LYS A 98 -24.97 -1.19 21.56
N GLY A 99 -25.94 -1.72 20.79
CA GLY A 99 -26.33 -3.13 20.84
C GLY A 99 -25.47 -4.06 19.99
N GLN A 100 -24.77 -3.54 18.97
CA GLN A 100 -23.84 -4.29 18.12
C GLN A 100 -22.53 -3.50 18.00
N PRO A 101 -21.65 -3.55 19.01
CA PRO A 101 -20.42 -2.76 19.00
C PRO A 101 -19.26 -3.45 18.26
N SER A 102 -19.44 -4.67 17.77
CA SER A 102 -18.38 -5.46 17.15
C SER A 102 -18.84 -6.25 15.94
N TRP A 103 -17.96 -6.37 14.95
CA TRP A 103 -18.11 -7.20 13.76
C TRP A 103 -16.80 -7.90 13.45
N GLY A 104 -16.83 -9.13 12.97
CA GLY A 104 -15.61 -9.92 12.81
C GLY A 104 -15.80 -11.21 12.03
N PHE A 105 -14.73 -12.00 12.00
CA PHE A 105 -14.65 -13.24 11.24
C PHE A 105 -13.95 -14.32 12.05
N ILE A 106 -14.54 -15.51 12.07
CA ILE A 106 -13.78 -16.74 12.33
C ILE A 106 -13.05 -17.04 11.02
N THR A 107 -11.73 -17.04 11.06
CA THR A 107 -10.91 -17.29 9.86
C THR A 107 -10.90 -18.79 9.53
N ASP A 108 -10.29 -19.13 8.39
CA ASP A 108 -9.93 -20.49 8.02
C ASP A 108 -8.51 -20.87 8.47
N LEU A 109 -7.84 -20.02 9.26
CA LEU A 109 -6.44 -20.11 9.64
C LEU A 109 -6.27 -20.60 11.08
N SER A 110 -5.97 -21.89 11.24
CA SER A 110 -5.44 -22.46 12.48
C SER A 110 -3.95 -22.18 12.63
N LEU A 111 -3.40 -22.38 13.84
CA LEU A 111 -1.94 -22.29 14.05
C LEU A 111 -1.17 -23.20 13.09
N SER A 112 -1.62 -24.43 12.89
CA SER A 112 -0.96 -25.37 11.96
C SER A 112 -0.94 -24.84 10.53
N LYS A 113 -2.06 -24.30 10.03
CA LYS A 113 -2.14 -23.72 8.68
C LYS A 113 -1.28 -22.47 8.53
N LEU A 114 -1.18 -21.65 9.58
CA LEU A 114 -0.31 -20.48 9.59
C LEU A 114 1.18 -20.89 9.50
N GLN A 115 1.56 -21.95 10.20
CA GLN A 115 2.92 -22.51 10.17
C GLN A 115 3.24 -23.16 8.82
N GLU A 116 2.40 -24.08 8.35
CA GLU A 116 2.54 -24.76 7.05
C GLU A 116 2.56 -23.77 5.88
N GLY A 117 1.69 -22.76 5.94
CA GLY A 117 1.58 -21.71 4.94
C GLY A 117 2.65 -20.63 5.02
N LYS A 118 3.61 -20.71 5.97
CA LYS A 118 4.69 -19.73 6.17
C LYS A 118 4.21 -18.29 6.40
N PHE A 119 3.09 -18.14 7.09
CA PHE A 119 2.58 -16.83 7.54
C PHE A 119 3.39 -16.27 8.71
N LEU A 120 4.03 -17.15 9.49
CA LEU A 120 4.84 -16.78 10.65
C LEU A 120 6.31 -16.63 10.27
N VAL A 121 6.87 -15.43 10.46
CA VAL A 121 8.32 -15.16 10.32
C VAL A 121 8.86 -14.86 11.71
N ASN A 122 9.81 -15.67 12.19
CA ASN A 122 10.32 -15.59 13.57
C ASN A 122 9.18 -15.67 14.62
N ASP A 123 8.19 -16.53 14.38
CA ASP A 123 6.97 -16.68 15.18
C ASP A 123 6.14 -15.38 15.35
N LYS A 124 6.26 -14.45 14.39
CA LYS A 124 5.46 -13.23 14.32
C LYS A 124 4.41 -13.33 13.25
N LEU A 125 3.17 -12.97 13.60
CA LEU A 125 2.07 -12.83 12.64
C LEU A 125 1.75 -11.35 12.40
N LYS A 126 1.73 -10.92 11.14
CA LYS A 126 1.33 -9.55 10.78
C LYS A 126 -0.12 -9.51 10.32
N ILE A 127 -0.89 -8.57 10.86
CA ILE A 127 -2.28 -8.32 10.49
C ILE A 127 -2.43 -6.85 10.07
N GLU A 128 -3.10 -6.64 8.95
CA GLU A 128 -3.46 -5.31 8.46
C GLU A 128 -4.97 -5.11 8.51
N VAL A 129 -5.39 -3.89 8.82
CA VAL A 129 -6.78 -3.46 8.95
C VAL A 129 -7.02 -2.29 8.01
N TYR A 130 -8.05 -2.41 7.20
CA TYR A 130 -8.52 -1.39 6.27
C TYR A 130 -9.93 -1.00 6.67
N ILE A 131 -10.21 0.29 6.84
CA ILE A 131 -11.54 0.81 7.20
C ILE A 131 -11.94 1.86 6.15
N GLY A 132 -13.02 1.58 5.42
CA GLY A 132 -13.47 2.37 4.28
C GLY A 132 -14.88 2.89 4.47
N GLY A 133 -15.10 4.16 4.11
CA GLY A 133 -16.41 4.82 4.07
C GLY A 133 -17.17 4.74 5.39
N ILE A 134 -17.08 5.77 6.24
CA ILE A 134 -17.87 5.83 7.48
C ILE A 134 -19.07 6.75 7.27
N ALA A 135 -20.27 6.18 7.22
CA ALA A 135 -21.50 6.93 7.40
C ALA A 135 -21.77 7.12 8.90
N VAL A 136 -21.86 8.38 9.31
CA VAL A 136 -22.01 8.80 10.70
C VAL A 136 -23.46 9.15 10.97
N HIS A 137 -24.07 8.51 11.95
CA HIS A 137 -25.38 8.89 12.48
C HIS A 137 -25.27 9.21 13.98
N GLY A 138 -26.08 10.19 14.41
CA GLY A 138 -26.07 10.73 15.78
C GLY A 138 -24.92 11.70 16.05
N GLY A 139 -24.69 12.01 17.33
CA GLY A 139 -23.64 12.95 17.77
C GLY A 139 -22.22 12.46 17.48
N LEU A 140 -21.27 13.40 17.43
CA LEU A 140 -19.85 13.10 17.40
C LEU A 140 -19.41 12.47 18.73
N ASP A 141 -18.40 11.61 18.67
CA ASP A 141 -17.81 11.03 19.87
C ASP A 141 -16.86 12.08 20.49
N PRO A 142 -17.12 12.57 21.72
CA PRO A 142 -16.32 13.62 22.35
C PRO A 142 -14.94 13.12 22.83
N HIS A 143 -14.70 11.80 22.82
CA HIS A 143 -13.47 11.16 23.30
C HIS A 143 -12.71 10.43 22.19
N VAL A 144 -12.89 10.85 20.93
CA VAL A 144 -12.07 10.34 19.82
C VAL A 144 -10.61 10.70 20.08
N LEU A 145 -9.73 9.70 20.16
CA LEU A 145 -8.29 9.96 20.26
C LEU A 145 -7.86 10.69 18.99
N PRO A 146 -6.91 11.63 19.07
CA PRO A 146 -6.32 12.19 17.87
C PRO A 146 -5.83 11.03 17.01
N GLU A 147 -6.28 10.97 15.75
CA GLU A 147 -5.76 9.98 14.79
C GLU A 147 -4.24 10.00 14.89
N LYS A 148 -3.59 8.82 14.90
CA LYS A 148 -2.13 8.73 14.88
C LYS A 148 -1.66 9.55 13.68
N LYS A 149 -1.28 10.81 13.93
CA LYS A 149 -0.62 11.65 12.95
C LYS A 149 0.60 10.83 12.56
N LYS A 150 0.76 10.54 11.27
CA LYS A 150 2.05 10.07 10.77
C LYS A 150 3.06 11.08 11.28
N GLU A 151 3.91 10.70 12.24
CA GLU A 151 4.80 11.64 12.92
C GLU A 151 5.64 12.32 11.85
N THR A 152 5.53 13.64 11.79
CA THR A 152 6.31 14.47 10.88
C THR A 152 7.51 14.98 11.62
N VAL A 153 8.69 14.78 11.04
CA VAL A 153 9.96 15.28 11.54
C VAL A 153 10.39 16.44 10.66
N CYS A 154 10.93 17.50 11.27
CA CYS A 154 11.50 18.62 10.54
C CYS A 154 12.91 18.28 10.05
N VAL A 155 13.12 18.30 8.73
CA VAL A 155 14.44 18.12 8.08
C VAL A 155 14.72 19.35 7.23
N ASN A 156 15.80 20.08 7.53
CA ASN A 156 16.19 21.30 6.83
C ASN A 156 15.06 22.33 6.64
N GLY A 157 14.14 22.43 7.61
CA GLY A 157 13.00 23.35 7.57
C GLY A 157 11.76 22.82 6.84
N PHE A 158 11.75 21.55 6.42
CA PHE A 158 10.61 20.86 5.80
C PHE A 158 10.04 19.81 6.74
N GLN A 159 8.70 19.74 6.84
CA GLN A 159 8.03 18.65 7.56
C GLN A 159 7.93 17.43 6.63
N VAL A 160 8.50 16.31 7.05
CA VAL A 160 8.46 15.04 6.30
C VAL A 160 8.04 13.90 7.21
N LEU A 161 7.46 12.83 6.66
CA LEU A 161 7.14 11.65 7.46
C LEU A 161 8.41 10.99 7.98
N ASP A 162 8.35 10.36 9.16
CA ASP A 162 9.50 9.63 9.73
C ASP A 162 10.13 8.63 8.73
N SER A 163 9.29 7.91 7.96
CA SER A 163 9.72 6.98 6.92
C SER A 163 10.51 7.63 5.76
N GLN A 164 10.39 8.95 5.58
CA GLN A 164 11.01 9.71 4.51
C GLN A 164 12.26 10.48 4.98
N VAL A 165 12.55 10.49 6.28
CA VAL A 165 13.65 11.29 6.87
C VAL A 165 15.00 10.94 6.23
N LYS A 166 15.27 9.66 5.97
CA LYS A 166 16.53 9.23 5.35
C LYS A 166 16.70 9.82 3.94
N SER A 167 15.67 9.73 3.11
CA SER A 167 15.69 10.30 1.76
C SER A 167 15.81 11.81 1.80
N ALA A 168 15.07 12.48 2.68
CA ALA A 168 15.14 13.93 2.85
C ALA A 168 16.54 14.40 3.26
N LYS A 169 17.17 13.74 4.24
CA LYS A 169 18.56 14.04 4.65
C LYS A 169 19.54 13.84 3.51
N TRP A 170 19.46 12.71 2.80
CA TRP A 170 20.35 12.41 1.69
C TRP A 170 20.32 13.49 0.59
N ILE A 171 19.14 14.05 0.27
CA ILE A 171 19.01 15.16 -0.69
C ILE A 171 19.84 16.36 -0.26
N PHE A 172 19.66 16.83 0.97
CA PHE A 172 20.31 18.04 1.43
C PHE A 172 21.79 17.86 1.79
N GLU A 173 22.20 16.63 2.09
CA GLU A 173 23.61 16.27 2.28
C GLU A 173 24.35 16.20 0.93
N THR A 174 23.70 15.66 -0.11
CA THR A 174 24.32 15.45 -1.43
C THR A 174 24.21 16.69 -2.33
N TYR A 175 23.06 17.37 -2.28
CA TYR A 175 22.71 18.53 -3.11
C TYR A 175 22.18 19.65 -2.22
N PRO A 176 23.04 20.25 -1.36
CA PRO A 176 22.62 21.30 -0.43
C PRO A 176 21.99 22.51 -1.13
N GLU A 177 22.29 22.72 -2.41
CA GLU A 177 21.73 23.77 -3.24
C GLU A 177 20.24 23.61 -3.56
N THR A 178 19.69 22.41 -3.36
CA THR A 178 18.34 22.01 -3.79
C THR A 178 17.25 23.00 -3.38
N ALA A 179 17.33 23.57 -2.16
CA ALA A 179 16.33 24.48 -1.63
C ALA A 179 16.90 25.85 -1.19
N LEU A 180 18.08 26.25 -1.68
CA LEU A 180 18.76 27.47 -1.23
C LEU A 180 17.96 28.76 -1.44
N TYR A 181 17.14 28.84 -2.48
CA TYR A 181 16.40 30.05 -2.87
C TYR A 181 14.93 30.01 -2.44
N ILE A 182 14.55 29.00 -1.65
CA ILE A 182 13.18 28.88 -1.15
C ILE A 182 13.00 29.86 0.00
N GLN A 183 12.41 31.02 -0.33
CA GLN A 183 11.98 32.04 0.62
C GLN A 183 10.88 31.50 1.55
N PRO A 184 10.61 32.12 2.71
CA PRO A 184 9.62 31.60 3.66
C PRO A 184 8.22 31.57 3.04
N GLN A 185 7.82 30.38 2.60
CA GLN A 185 6.48 30.01 2.17
C GLN A 185 5.72 29.30 3.31
N ASP A 186 4.40 29.33 3.25
CA ASP A 186 3.48 28.59 4.13
C ASP A 186 4.02 27.16 4.41
N PRO A 187 4.15 26.75 5.69
CA PRO A 187 4.57 25.40 6.07
C PRO A 187 3.84 24.27 5.33
N GLN A 188 2.55 24.44 5.03
CA GLN A 188 1.78 23.45 4.28
C GLN A 188 2.28 23.33 2.84
N LEU A 189 2.58 24.46 2.20
CA LEU A 189 3.10 24.52 0.85
C LEU A 189 4.53 23.95 0.77
N LYS A 190 5.40 24.23 1.74
CA LYS A 190 6.72 23.60 1.87
C LYS A 190 6.63 22.08 1.94
N THR A 191 5.68 21.58 2.73
CA THR A 191 5.42 20.13 2.87
C THR A 191 4.95 19.52 1.55
N ALA A 192 4.04 20.20 0.84
CA ALA A 192 3.55 19.74 -0.46
C ALA A 192 4.68 19.63 -1.49
N TYR A 193 5.55 20.64 -1.59
CA TYR A 193 6.70 20.60 -2.50
C TYR A 193 7.69 19.49 -2.15
N MET A 194 7.99 19.32 -0.86
CA MET A 194 8.89 18.25 -0.42
C MET A 194 8.33 16.86 -0.76
N ASN A 195 7.01 16.66 -0.63
CA ASN A 195 6.36 15.42 -1.03
C ASN A 195 6.43 15.17 -2.54
N ILE A 196 6.29 16.21 -3.36
CA ILE A 196 6.45 16.10 -4.82
C ILE A 196 7.90 15.70 -5.15
N LEU A 197 8.89 16.35 -4.54
CA LEU A 197 10.30 16.05 -4.74
C LEU A 197 10.65 14.60 -4.37
N LEU A 198 10.18 14.15 -3.21
CA LEU A 198 10.40 12.76 -2.75
C LEU A 198 9.73 11.73 -3.67
N ARG A 199 8.52 12.02 -4.19
CA ARG A 199 7.85 11.16 -5.17
C ARG A 199 8.62 11.07 -6.48
N ILE A 200 9.18 12.19 -6.97
CA ILE A 200 10.01 12.18 -8.18
C ILE A 200 11.26 11.33 -7.96
N LEU A 201 11.91 11.47 -6.80
CA LEU A 201 13.08 10.66 -6.45
C LEU A 201 12.77 9.18 -6.41
N GLU A 202 11.70 8.78 -5.74
CA GLU A 202 11.23 7.40 -5.70
C GLU A 202 10.97 6.88 -7.13
N LYS A 203 10.37 7.71 -7.98
CA LYS A 203 10.08 7.33 -9.37
C LYS A 203 11.35 7.15 -10.21
N LEU A 204 12.35 8.01 -10.06
CA LEU A 204 13.56 8.00 -10.91
C LEU A 204 14.67 7.05 -10.43
N TYR A 205 14.71 6.74 -9.13
CA TYR A 205 15.77 5.91 -8.55
C TYR A 205 15.29 4.51 -8.15
N ASN A 206 14.03 4.35 -7.76
CA ASN A 206 13.55 3.09 -7.19
C ASN A 206 12.60 2.32 -8.12
N SER A 207 12.08 2.94 -9.18
CA SER A 207 11.19 2.26 -10.11
C SER A 207 11.96 1.44 -11.15
N PRO A 208 11.60 0.17 -11.39
CA PRO A 208 12.13 -0.61 -12.50
C PRO A 208 11.83 0.06 -13.84
N LEU A 209 12.80 0.04 -14.74
CA LEU A 209 12.73 0.75 -16.02
C LEU A 209 11.55 0.25 -16.87
N GLU A 210 11.27 -1.06 -16.83
CA GLU A 210 10.20 -1.73 -17.58
C GLU A 210 8.81 -1.19 -17.20
N LYS A 211 8.66 -0.74 -15.95
CA LYS A 211 7.38 -0.25 -15.40
C LYS A 211 7.14 1.22 -15.68
N LEU A 212 8.15 1.97 -16.14
CA LEU A 212 8.03 3.40 -16.41
C LEU A 212 7.28 3.62 -17.72
N THR A 213 6.22 4.43 -17.67
CA THR A 213 5.47 4.84 -18.87
C THR A 213 5.86 6.25 -19.31
N GLU A 214 5.58 6.58 -20.58
CA GLU A 214 5.81 7.93 -21.11
C GLU A 214 4.98 8.99 -20.38
N SER A 215 3.75 8.66 -19.97
CA SER A 215 2.90 9.57 -19.19
C SER A 215 3.47 9.81 -17.79
N GLU A 216 4.06 8.81 -17.15
CA GLU A 216 4.72 8.97 -15.86
C GLU A 216 5.96 9.85 -15.96
N LEU A 217 6.79 9.66 -16.99
CA LEU A 217 7.96 10.53 -17.25
C LEU A 217 7.53 11.97 -17.56
N SER A 218 6.44 12.16 -18.30
CA SER A 218 5.84 13.48 -18.52
C SER A 218 5.36 14.13 -17.23
N ASN A 219 4.73 13.36 -16.33
CA ASN A 219 4.30 13.87 -15.03
C ASN A 219 5.48 14.23 -14.13
N VAL A 220 6.57 13.46 -14.15
CA VAL A 220 7.81 13.80 -13.46
C VAL A 220 8.39 15.10 -14.01
N SER A 221 8.43 15.27 -15.33
CA SER A 221 8.91 16.50 -15.96
C SER A 221 8.10 17.73 -15.55
N LYS A 222 6.76 17.62 -15.52
CA LYS A 222 5.86 18.68 -15.02
C LYS A 222 6.14 19.02 -13.55
N GLY A 223 6.26 18.01 -12.70
CA GLY A 223 6.57 18.22 -11.28
C GLY A 223 7.93 18.90 -11.05
N LEU A 224 8.96 18.57 -11.86
CA LEU A 224 10.25 19.27 -11.81
C LEU A 224 10.12 20.74 -12.24
N LEU A 225 9.30 21.03 -13.25
CA LEU A 225 9.03 22.39 -13.70
C LEU A 225 8.34 23.20 -12.59
N ASP A 226 7.31 22.66 -11.96
CA ASP A 226 6.58 23.30 -10.85
C ASP A 226 7.53 23.61 -9.68
N LEU A 227 8.39 22.65 -9.31
CA LEU A 227 9.38 22.85 -8.24
C LEU A 227 10.45 23.88 -8.61
N THR A 228 10.91 23.89 -9.86
CA THR A 228 11.89 24.88 -10.32
C THR A 228 11.29 26.28 -10.30
N GLN A 229 10.02 26.43 -10.71
CA GLN A 229 9.29 27.69 -10.61
C GLN A 229 9.08 28.13 -9.16
N ALA A 230 8.96 27.19 -8.23
CA ALA A 230 8.93 27.45 -6.79
C ALA A 230 10.31 27.79 -6.18
N GLY A 231 11.38 27.79 -6.97
CA GLY A 231 12.73 28.19 -6.55
C GLY A 231 13.66 27.04 -6.15
N PHE A 232 13.27 25.77 -6.36
CA PHE A 232 14.17 24.64 -6.18
C PHE A 232 15.22 24.59 -7.30
N LYS A 233 16.47 24.27 -6.95
CA LYS A 233 17.54 23.98 -7.92
C LYS A 233 17.65 22.47 -8.11
N LEU A 234 17.13 21.97 -9.24
CA LEU A 234 16.96 20.54 -9.49
C LEU A 234 17.65 20.06 -10.77
N GLU A 235 18.73 20.71 -11.20
CA GLU A 235 19.46 20.35 -12.42
C GLU A 235 19.97 18.89 -12.38
N TRP A 236 20.49 18.46 -11.24
CA TRP A 236 20.93 17.06 -11.04
C TRP A 236 19.78 16.05 -11.25
N LEU A 237 18.55 16.42 -10.92
CA LEU A 237 17.38 15.55 -11.08
C LEU A 237 16.82 15.61 -12.50
N ARG A 238 16.98 16.75 -13.21
CA ARG A 238 16.71 16.87 -14.65
C ARG A 238 17.66 16.00 -15.47
N GLU A 239 18.96 16.05 -15.19
CA GLU A 239 19.95 15.18 -15.84
C GLU A 239 19.64 13.70 -15.62
N LYS A 240 19.24 13.33 -14.40
CA LYS A 240 18.79 11.98 -14.09
C LYS A 240 17.54 11.58 -14.89
N LEU A 241 16.54 12.46 -15.00
CA LEU A 241 15.34 12.22 -15.80
C LEU A 241 15.69 11.98 -17.28
N GLU A 242 16.57 12.79 -17.85
CA GLU A 242 17.01 12.62 -19.24
C GLU A 242 17.68 11.26 -19.46
N LYS A 243 18.59 10.87 -18.56
CA LYS A 243 19.24 9.57 -18.62
C LYS A 243 18.23 8.42 -18.56
N VAL A 244 17.30 8.45 -17.61
CA VAL A 244 16.24 7.43 -17.46
C VAL A 244 15.34 7.39 -18.70
N SER A 245 15.02 8.55 -19.27
CA SER A 245 14.18 8.66 -20.47
C SER A 245 14.85 8.05 -21.70
N VAL A 246 16.15 8.27 -21.87
CA VAL A 246 16.94 7.64 -22.94
C VAL A 246 17.01 6.13 -22.77
N GLU A 247 17.29 5.66 -21.55
CA GLU A 247 17.33 4.22 -21.25
C GLU A 247 15.98 3.56 -21.51
N ARG A 248 14.87 4.19 -21.11
CA ARG A 248 13.52 3.67 -21.35
C ARG A 248 13.18 3.56 -22.83
N LYS A 249 13.55 4.55 -23.63
CA LYS A 249 13.35 4.54 -25.09
C LYS A 249 14.12 3.40 -25.74
N LYS A 250 15.37 3.15 -25.32
CA LYS A 250 16.15 2.01 -25.80
C LYS A 250 15.46 0.68 -25.46
N LEU A 251 15.02 0.51 -24.21
CA LEU A 251 14.30 -0.68 -23.78
C LEU A 251 13.02 -0.91 -24.61
N SER A 252 12.22 0.13 -24.86
CA SER A 252 11.02 -0.01 -25.72
C SER A 252 11.35 -0.42 -27.15
N GLY A 253 12.51 0.02 -27.67
CA GLY A 253 12.99 -0.43 -28.97
C GLY A 253 13.31 -1.93 -28.98
N TYR A 254 14.00 -2.43 -27.95
CA TYR A 254 14.27 -3.86 -27.80
C TYR A 254 13.00 -4.69 -27.62
N GLU A 255 12.04 -4.20 -26.83
CA GLU A 255 10.72 -4.85 -26.64
C GLU A 255 9.95 -4.96 -27.96
N ALA A 256 9.99 -3.92 -28.80
CA ALA A 256 9.36 -3.94 -30.12
C ALA A 256 10.04 -4.94 -31.07
N GLN A 257 11.38 -4.98 -31.07
CA GLN A 257 12.14 -5.94 -31.87
C GLN A 257 11.87 -7.39 -31.45
N ALA A 258 11.83 -7.67 -30.14
CA ALA A 258 11.53 -8.99 -29.61
C ALA A 258 10.13 -9.46 -30.04
N LYS A 259 9.12 -8.59 -29.96
CA LYS A 259 7.75 -8.91 -30.41
C LYS A 259 7.67 -9.22 -31.91
N GLU A 260 8.43 -8.51 -32.73
CA GLU A 260 8.49 -8.79 -34.17
C GLU A 260 9.14 -10.14 -34.45
N LEU A 261 10.25 -10.46 -33.78
CA LEU A 261 10.90 -11.77 -33.88
C LEU A 261 9.98 -12.91 -33.43
N GLU A 262 9.24 -12.74 -32.34
CA GLU A 262 8.25 -13.72 -31.89
C GLU A 262 7.15 -13.97 -32.93
N LYS A 263 6.71 -12.93 -33.63
CA LYS A 263 5.72 -13.05 -34.70
C LYS A 263 6.29 -13.80 -35.90
N GLN A 264 7.54 -13.54 -36.27
CA GLN A 264 8.23 -14.24 -37.36
C GLN A 264 8.44 -15.71 -37.02
N LEU A 265 8.86 -16.03 -35.80
CA LEU A 265 9.00 -17.42 -35.32
C LEU A 265 7.68 -18.19 -35.42
N LYS A 266 6.57 -17.62 -34.94
CA LYS A 266 5.23 -18.24 -35.06
C LYS A 266 4.83 -18.49 -36.52
N SER A 267 5.16 -17.57 -37.42
CA SER A 267 4.89 -17.73 -38.85
C SER A 267 5.72 -18.87 -39.46
N LEU A 268 7.00 -18.98 -39.10
CA LEU A 268 7.89 -20.04 -39.57
C LEU A 268 7.46 -21.41 -39.03
N GLU A 269 7.10 -21.50 -37.75
CA GLU A 269 6.57 -22.72 -37.15
C GLU A 269 5.32 -23.22 -37.88
N LEU A 270 4.39 -22.32 -38.20
CA LEU A 270 3.19 -22.66 -38.97
C LEU A 270 3.54 -23.19 -40.37
N MET A 271 4.49 -22.54 -41.06
CA MET A 271 4.95 -22.98 -42.37
C MET A 271 5.59 -24.37 -42.32
N MET A 272 6.43 -24.64 -41.32
CA MET A 272 7.05 -25.95 -41.11
C MET A 272 6.00 -27.05 -40.84
N CYS A 273 4.96 -26.74 -40.06
CA CYS A 273 3.86 -27.67 -39.80
C CYS A 273 3.11 -28.03 -41.10
N ASN A 274 2.79 -27.03 -41.93
CA ASN A 274 2.11 -27.26 -43.21
C ASN A 274 2.95 -28.11 -44.17
N LEU A 275 4.24 -27.78 -44.34
CA LEU A 275 5.15 -28.55 -45.19
C LEU A 275 5.29 -29.99 -44.70
N LYS A 276 5.37 -30.20 -43.38
CA LYS A 276 5.44 -31.55 -42.81
C LYS A 276 4.18 -32.36 -43.08
N ALA A 277 3.00 -31.72 -43.04
CA ALA A 277 1.73 -32.37 -43.39
C ALA A 277 1.69 -32.75 -44.88
N GLU A 278 2.13 -31.86 -45.78
CA GLU A 278 2.21 -32.14 -47.22
C GLU A 278 3.17 -33.30 -47.55
N ILE A 279 4.34 -33.34 -46.90
CA ILE A 279 5.29 -34.45 -47.06
C ILE A 279 4.66 -35.76 -46.61
N LYS A 280 3.94 -35.77 -45.49
CA LYS A 280 3.27 -36.97 -44.97
C LYS A 280 2.18 -37.47 -45.93
N LEU A 281 1.36 -36.56 -46.46
CA LEU A 281 0.34 -36.88 -47.46
C LEU A 281 0.94 -37.49 -48.73
N LYS A 282 2.07 -36.97 -49.21
CA LYS A 282 2.79 -37.51 -50.38
C LYS A 282 3.46 -38.86 -50.14
N ALA A 283 3.79 -39.19 -48.89
CA ALA A 283 4.38 -40.48 -48.54
C ALA A 283 3.33 -41.58 -48.35
N GLU A 284 2.07 -41.21 -48.10
CA GLU A 284 0.92 -42.12 -47.93
C GLU A 284 0.13 -42.35 -49.24
N SER A 285 0.44 -41.60 -50.30
CA SER A 285 -0.10 -41.72 -51.67
C SER A 285 0.79 -42.56 -52.58
#